data_AF-A0AAP1RCZ1-F1
#
_entry.id   AF-A0AAP1RCZ1-F1
#
_cell.length_a   1.000
_cell.length_b   1.000
_cell.length_c   1.000
_cell.angle_alpha   90.00
_cell.angle_beta   90.00
_cell.angle_gamma   90.00
#
_symmetry.space_group_name_H-M   'P 1'
#
loop_
_entity.id
_entity.type
_entity.pdbx_description
1 polymer ?
#
loop_
_entity_poly.entity_id
_entity_poly.type
_entity_poly.pdbx_seq_one_letter_code
_entity_poly.pdbx_strand_id
1 'polypeptide(L)'
;QYNGAKKDQAPHVLVGKGITFDTGGISLKPGLGMDEMKFDMCGAASVFGTFRAVLELQLPINLVGLLACAENMPSGGATRPGDIVTTMSGQTVEILNTDAEGRLVLCDALTYA
;
A
#
# COMPACT_ATOMS: atom_id res chain seq x y z
N GLN A 1 -2.52 -9.62 -12.44
CA GLN A 1 -3.72 -9.31 -13.25
C GLN A 1 -4.41 -10.60 -13.66
N TYR A 2 -5.74 -10.59 -13.70
CA TYR A 2 -6.61 -11.71 -14.05
C TYR A 2 -7.65 -11.21 -15.06
N ASN A 3 -7.84 -11.95 -16.16
CA ASN A 3 -8.72 -11.56 -17.26
C ASN A 3 -9.76 -12.66 -17.49
N GLY A 4 -10.78 -12.72 -16.63
CA GLY A 4 -11.86 -13.71 -16.72
C GLY A 4 -13.07 -13.26 -17.55
N ALA A 5 -13.13 -11.99 -17.95
CA ALA A 5 -14.23 -11.44 -18.74
C ALA A 5 -13.77 -11.05 -20.15
N LYS A 6 -14.64 -10.38 -20.92
CA LYS A 6 -14.31 -9.89 -22.26
C LYS A 6 -13.23 -8.81 -22.18
N LYS A 7 -12.40 -8.72 -23.23
CA LYS A 7 -11.24 -7.79 -23.27
C LYS A 7 -11.61 -6.30 -23.25
N ASP A 8 -12.83 -5.96 -23.68
CA ASP A 8 -13.37 -4.61 -23.71
C ASP A 8 -14.01 -4.17 -22.39
N GLN A 9 -14.18 -5.09 -21.44
CA GLN A 9 -14.70 -4.75 -20.12
C GLN A 9 -13.58 -4.21 -19.23
N ALA A 10 -13.81 -3.02 -18.65
CA ALA A 10 -12.88 -2.40 -17.72
C ALA A 10 -12.62 -3.32 -16.51
N PRO A 11 -11.36 -3.45 -16.07
CA PRO A 11 -11.05 -4.25 -14.89
C PRO A 11 -11.52 -3.54 -13.62
N HIS A 12 -11.86 -4.33 -12.60
CA HIS A 12 -11.85 -3.84 -11.23
C HIS A 12 -10.39 -3.73 -10.76
N VAL A 13 -10.06 -2.64 -10.09
CA VAL A 13 -8.72 -2.47 -9.48
C VAL A 13 -8.87 -2.46 -7.97
N LEU A 14 -8.14 -3.37 -7.31
CA LEU A 14 -8.04 -3.44 -5.85
C LEU A 14 -6.64 -2.99 -5.44
N VAL A 15 -6.55 -2.00 -4.56
CA VAL A 15 -5.30 -1.45 -4.05
C VAL A 15 -5.20 -1.70 -2.56
N GLY A 16 -4.09 -2.27 -2.11
CA GLY A 16 -3.88 -2.62 -0.71
C GLY A 16 -2.61 -1.99 -0.13
N LYS A 17 -2.72 -1.39 1.06
CA LYS A 17 -1.58 -0.97 1.88
C LYS A 17 -0.80 -2.22 2.33
N GLY A 18 0.48 -2.28 1.98
CA GLY A 18 1.36 -3.43 2.23
C GLY A 18 2.55 -3.10 3.11
N ILE A 19 2.37 -2.28 4.16
CA ILE A 19 3.47 -1.96 5.08
C ILE A 19 3.74 -3.18 5.96
N THR A 20 4.84 -3.88 5.72
CA THR A 20 5.12 -5.18 6.34
C THR A 20 5.39 -5.08 7.83
N PHE A 21 5.95 -3.94 8.25
CA PHE A 21 6.08 -3.54 9.64
C PHE A 21 6.14 -2.02 9.71
N ASP A 22 5.43 -1.43 10.68
CA ASP A 22 5.33 0.01 10.85
C ASP A 22 5.79 0.46 12.24
N THR A 23 7.03 0.93 12.34
CA THR A 23 7.51 1.58 13.58
C THR A 23 7.07 3.03 13.70
N GLY A 24 6.50 3.61 12.64
CA GLY A 24 6.28 5.05 12.47
C GLY A 24 7.46 5.83 11.90
N GLY A 25 8.61 5.18 11.66
CA GLY A 25 9.80 5.82 11.10
C GLY A 25 10.49 6.74 12.12
N ILE A 26 10.81 7.98 11.72
CA ILE A 26 11.41 8.99 12.62
C ILE A 26 10.39 9.48 13.66
N SER A 27 9.11 9.58 13.28
CA SER A 27 7.97 9.76 14.17
C SER A 27 7.63 8.45 14.90
N LEU A 28 8.61 7.90 15.61
CA LEU A 28 8.58 6.57 16.21
C LEU A 28 7.37 6.38 17.14
N LYS A 29 6.59 5.33 16.92
CA LYS A 29 5.50 4.91 17.80
C LYS A 29 6.02 4.52 19.19
N PRO A 30 5.21 4.64 20.25
CA PRO A 30 5.51 4.02 21.53
C PRO A 30 5.70 2.50 21.39
N GLY A 31 6.52 1.90 22.26
CA GLY A 31 6.80 0.46 22.18
C GLY A 31 5.59 -0.44 22.48
N LEU A 32 4.60 0.05 23.23
CA LEU A 32 3.40 -0.72 23.56
C LEU A 32 2.56 -0.95 22.29
N GLY A 33 2.36 -2.22 21.91
CA GLY A 33 1.58 -2.61 20.72
C GLY A 33 2.35 -2.53 19.41
N MET A 34 3.65 -2.20 19.43
CA MET A 34 4.46 -2.14 18.21
C MET A 34 4.61 -3.52 17.54
N ASP A 35 4.58 -4.61 18.29
CA ASP A 35 4.64 -5.98 17.75
C ASP A 35 3.41 -6.35 16.90
N GLU A 36 2.29 -5.64 17.08
CA GLU A 36 1.08 -5.78 16.28
C GLU A 36 1.19 -5.03 14.94
N MET A 37 2.19 -4.16 14.74
CA MET A 37 2.37 -3.42 13.49
C MET A 37 2.79 -4.30 12.31
N LYS A 38 3.05 -5.59 12.55
CA LYS A 38 3.04 -6.62 11.50
C LYS A 38 1.70 -6.75 10.76
N PHE A 39 0.60 -6.29 11.37
CA PHE A 39 -0.73 -6.29 10.77
C PHE A 39 -0.98 -5.10 9.84
N ASP A 40 -0.02 -4.19 9.69
CA ASP A 40 -0.17 -2.98 8.89
C ASP A 40 -0.13 -3.22 7.36
N MET A 41 0.05 -4.49 6.99
CA MET A 41 -0.08 -5.03 5.63
C MET A 41 -1.40 -5.79 5.38
N CYS A 42 -2.33 -5.80 6.33
CA CYS A 42 -3.61 -6.53 6.21
C CYS A 42 -4.44 -6.07 4.99
N GLY A 43 -4.29 -4.81 4.55
CA GLY A 43 -4.93 -4.33 3.32
C GLY A 43 -4.41 -5.06 2.08
N ALA A 44 -3.09 -5.16 1.92
CA ALA A 44 -2.46 -5.92 0.85
C ALA A 44 -2.76 -7.44 0.96
N ALA A 45 -2.75 -7.99 2.17
CA ALA A 45 -3.13 -9.38 2.41
C ALA A 45 -4.57 -9.67 1.95
N SER A 46 -5.49 -8.74 2.23
CA SER A 46 -6.89 -8.83 1.82
C SER A 46 -7.04 -8.81 0.30
N VAL A 47 -6.35 -7.88 -0.38
CA VAL A 47 -6.32 -7.84 -1.86
C VAL A 47 -5.77 -9.15 -2.43
N PHE A 48 -4.67 -9.66 -1.89
CA PHE A 48 -4.07 -10.92 -2.33
C PHE A 48 -5.01 -12.12 -2.11
N GLY A 49 -5.68 -12.19 -0.95
CA GLY A 49 -6.66 -13.22 -0.64
C GLY A 49 -7.88 -13.19 -1.56
N THR A 50 -8.43 -12.00 -1.83
CA THR A 50 -9.51 -11.83 -2.81
C THR A 50 -9.07 -12.27 -4.19
N PHE A 51 -7.86 -11.89 -4.61
CA PHE A 51 -7.31 -12.27 -5.92
C PHE A 51 -7.19 -13.79 -6.07
N ARG A 52 -6.72 -14.47 -5.01
CA ARG A 52 -6.66 -15.94 -4.97
C ARG A 52 -8.05 -16.57 -5.07
N ALA A 53 -9.04 -16.08 -4.32
CA ALA A 53 -10.41 -16.60 -4.39
C ALA A 53 -11.03 -16.44 -5.80
N VAL A 54 -10.77 -15.30 -6.46
CA VAL A 54 -11.21 -15.04 -7.84
C VAL A 54 -10.62 -16.04 -8.83
N LEU A 55 -9.33 -16.38 -8.67
CA LEU A 55 -8.65 -17.38 -9.49
C LEU A 55 -9.23 -18.78 -9.26
N GLU A 56 -9.39 -19.19 -8.01
CA GLU A 56 -9.90 -20.52 -7.64
C GLU A 56 -11.35 -20.73 -8.12
N LEU A 57 -12.18 -19.69 -8.05
CA LEU A 57 -13.58 -19.72 -8.50
C LEU A 57 -13.75 -19.44 -10.00
N GLN A 58 -12.69 -19.08 -10.71
CA GLN A 58 -12.71 -18.71 -12.14
C GLN A 58 -13.79 -17.68 -12.45
N LEU A 59 -13.93 -16.65 -11.61
CA LEU A 59 -15.02 -15.68 -11.76
C LEU A 59 -14.93 -14.97 -13.13
N PRO A 60 -16.07 -14.69 -13.79
CA PRO A 60 -16.10 -14.07 -15.10
C PRO A 60 -15.93 -12.53 -15.01
N ILE A 61 -14.84 -12.07 -14.38
CA ILE A 61 -14.50 -10.65 -14.19
C ILE A 61 -13.04 -10.37 -14.60
N ASN A 62 -12.75 -9.13 -14.98
CA ASN A 62 -11.37 -8.65 -15.11
C ASN A 62 -10.94 -8.00 -13.79
N LEU A 63 -9.76 -8.35 -13.29
CA LEU A 63 -9.26 -7.92 -11.98
C LEU A 63 -7.77 -7.58 -12.01
N VAL A 64 -7.41 -6.42 -11.47
CA VAL A 64 -6.03 -6.00 -11.19
C VAL A 64 -5.88 -5.82 -9.68
N GLY A 65 -4.87 -6.45 -9.09
CA GLY A 65 -4.49 -6.23 -7.70
C GLY A 65 -3.16 -5.49 -7.65
N LEU A 66 -3.11 -4.37 -6.92
CA LEU A 66 -1.91 -3.58 -6.67
C LEU A 66 -1.61 -3.57 -5.17
N LEU A 67 -0.38 -3.97 -4.80
CA LEU A 67 0.06 -4.04 -3.42
C LEU A 67 1.20 -3.03 -3.21
N ALA A 68 0.94 -2.00 -2.42
CA ALA A 68 1.91 -0.96 -2.13
C ALA A 68 2.78 -1.39 -0.94
N CYS A 69 3.85 -2.13 -1.22
CA CYS A 69 4.67 -2.79 -0.20
C CYS A 69 5.91 -2.00 0.17
N ALA A 70 6.13 -1.80 1.47
CA ALA A 70 7.34 -1.21 2.05
C ALA A 70 7.47 -1.62 3.52
N GLU A 71 8.56 -1.24 4.17
CA GLU A 71 8.70 -1.31 5.62
C GLU A 71 9.01 0.09 6.14
N ASN A 72 8.35 0.53 7.23
CA ASN A 72 8.54 1.85 7.80
C ASN A 72 9.43 1.76 9.05
N MET A 73 10.72 2.08 8.87
CA MET A 73 11.77 1.89 9.87
C MET A 73 12.60 3.18 10.06
N PRO A 74 13.03 3.49 11.30
CA PRO A 74 14.07 4.47 11.51
C PRO A 74 15.39 3.97 10.93
N SER A 75 16.07 4.82 10.18
CA SER A 75 17.42 4.56 9.67
C SER A 75 18.11 5.89 9.35
N GLY A 76 19.41 5.85 9.03
CA GLY A 76 20.13 7.05 8.58
C GLY A 76 19.60 7.66 7.28
N GLY A 77 18.82 6.90 6.49
CA GLY A 77 18.18 7.36 5.25
C GLY A 77 16.66 7.43 5.33
N ALA A 78 16.07 7.35 6.53
CA ALA A 78 14.62 7.45 6.68
C ALA A 78 14.13 8.86 6.33
N THR A 79 12.93 8.93 5.76
CA THR A 79 12.20 10.19 5.60
C THR A 79 12.01 10.86 6.96
N ARG A 80 12.04 12.19 6.99
CA ARG A 80 11.95 12.98 8.23
C ARG A 80 10.74 13.92 8.18
N PRO A 81 10.22 14.33 9.34
CA PRO A 81 9.33 15.48 9.41
C PRO A 81 9.99 16.71 8.76
N GLY A 82 9.27 17.36 7.83
CA GLY A 82 9.73 18.49 7.02
C GLY A 82 10.36 18.11 5.67
N ASP A 83 10.61 16.83 5.39
CA ASP A 83 11.02 16.43 4.04
C ASP A 83 9.88 16.64 3.05
N ILE A 84 10.20 17.10 1.84
CA ILE A 84 9.25 17.25 0.74
C ILE A 84 9.55 16.18 -0.30
N VAL A 85 8.57 15.33 -0.56
CA VAL A 85 8.66 14.26 -1.58
C VAL A 85 7.79 14.63 -2.78
N THR A 86 8.21 14.19 -3.97
CA THR A 86 7.39 14.29 -5.19
C THR A 86 6.70 12.95 -5.41
N THR A 87 5.36 12.97 -5.49
CA THR A 87 4.55 11.78 -5.75
C THR A 87 4.60 11.40 -7.23
N MET A 88 4.11 10.21 -7.56
CA MET A 88 3.93 9.77 -8.93
C MET A 88 2.99 10.68 -9.73
N SER A 89 2.06 11.38 -9.07
CA SER A 89 1.17 12.35 -9.73
C SER A 89 1.88 13.67 -10.10
N GLY A 90 3.15 13.83 -9.72
CA GLY A 90 3.93 15.05 -9.91
C GLY A 90 3.64 16.13 -8.87
N GLN A 91 2.76 15.86 -7.89
CA GLN A 91 2.51 16.75 -6.77
C GLN A 91 3.61 16.61 -5.72
N THR A 92 3.87 17.68 -4.98
CA THR A 92 4.78 17.64 -3.83
C THR A 92 4.01 17.49 -2.53
N VAL A 93 4.50 16.64 -1.63
CA VAL A 93 3.94 16.44 -0.29
C VAL A 93 5.00 16.72 0.75
N GLU A 94 4.72 17.66 1.66
CA GLU A 94 5.50 17.84 2.88
C GLU A 94 5.11 16.76 3.90
N ILE A 95 6.10 16.02 4.39
CA ILE A 95 5.91 14.98 5.39
C ILE A 95 5.92 15.65 6.76
N LEU A 96 4.76 15.81 7.39
CA LEU A 96 4.70 16.33 8.77
C LEU A 96 4.83 15.22 9.82
N ASN A 97 4.46 13.99 9.47
CA ASN A 97 4.52 12.83 10.35
C ASN A 97 4.84 11.59 9.51
N THR A 98 5.92 10.89 9.83
CA THR A 98 6.36 9.69 9.09
C THR A 98 5.55 8.45 9.44
N ASP A 99 4.71 8.53 10.48
CA ASP A 99 3.69 7.54 10.87
C ASP A 99 2.40 7.64 10.05
N ALA A 100 2.39 8.53 9.06
CA ALA A 100 1.34 8.66 8.07
C ALA A 100 1.78 8.10 6.71
N GLU A 101 2.66 7.11 6.69
CA GLU A 101 3.24 6.48 5.50
C GLU A 101 2.20 5.80 4.59
N GLY A 102 1.15 5.22 5.18
CA GLY A 102 0.15 4.44 4.45
C GLY A 102 -0.53 5.23 3.34
N ARG A 103 -0.81 6.52 3.55
CA ARG A 103 -1.42 7.37 2.52
C ARG A 103 -0.43 7.76 1.41
N LEU A 104 0.87 7.85 1.73
CA LEU A 104 1.92 8.16 0.75
C LEU A 104 2.14 6.97 -0.20
N VAL A 105 2.24 5.75 0.33
CA VAL A 105 2.38 4.57 -0.54
C VAL A 105 1.12 4.32 -1.38
N LEU A 106 -0.06 4.64 -0.83
CA LEU A 106 -1.33 4.47 -1.55
C LEU A 106 -1.57 5.53 -2.61
N CYS A 107 -1.13 6.79 -2.44
CA CYS A 107 -1.36 7.80 -3.47
C CYS A 107 -0.61 7.48 -4.76
N ASP A 108 0.60 6.92 -4.67
CA ASP A 108 1.35 6.47 -5.83
C ASP A 108 0.71 5.23 -6.45
N ALA A 109 0.28 4.26 -5.65
CA ALA A 109 -0.42 3.08 -6.16
C ALA A 109 -1.74 3.42 -6.86
N LEU A 110 -2.49 4.42 -6.35
CA LEU A 110 -3.71 4.92 -6.99
C LEU A 110 -3.43 5.75 -8.25
N THR A 111 -2.27 6.42 -8.33
CA THR A 111 -1.86 7.14 -9.54
C THR A 111 -1.41 6.16 -10.64
N TYR A 112 -0.80 5.05 -10.25
CA TYR A 112 -0.41 3.98 -11.18
C TYR A 112 -1.61 3.22 -11.75
N ALA A 113 -2.67 3.03 -10.95
CA ALA A 113 -3.86 2.26 -11.27
C ALA A 113 -4.64 2.78 -12.48
#